data_AF-A0A552QAX8-F1
#
_entry.id   AF-A0A552QAX8-F1
#
_cell.length_a   1.000
_cell.length_b   1.000
_cell.length_c   1.000
_cell.angle_alpha   90.00
_cell.angle_beta   90.00
_cell.angle_gamma   90.00
#
_symmetry.space_group_name_H-M   'P 1'
#
loop_
_entity.id
_entity.type
_entity.pdbx_description
1 polymer ?
#
loop_
_entity_poly.entity_id
_entity_poly.type
_entity_poly.pdbx_seq_one_letter_code
_entity_poly.pdbx_strand_id
1 'polypeptide(L)'
;MKQDNKTKKPKKDVPQKKNKLDWQKFNFLENLLIFCTVPNRIAPPESGVSFRITKPEKDSVCILFKTDRREDPLVRNQKQKRPDYLSLFIQNGLLLLTIIEMKGTNKNSTSTGIEQITTFRDILKQEIADHVTRKLNYKLQAILLTPYNADIPRKAIAEEAAKGFIILPIQYDSKAELYPYVSKTYRQGDLSKIHYNHEEHQESDCLLIENLLARQALDKRKEDNYYSCKFTPAKNRQGIYIDYQVSSDQDLITLLTDPQVKKVQLAYCSDDSQSSINQIQEEIKNLNLCRMVEMVSRLINS
;
A
#
# COMPACT_ATOMS: atom_id res chain seq x y z
N MET A 1 41.54 -13.03 11.70
CA MET A 1 40.31 -13.79 12.02
C MET A 1 39.13 -13.07 11.39
N LYS A 2 38.40 -13.73 10.49
CA LYS A 2 37.21 -13.18 9.82
C LYS A 2 36.03 -13.18 10.80
N GLN A 3 35.36 -12.05 10.96
CA GLN A 3 34.10 -11.95 11.70
C GLN A 3 32.97 -12.47 10.82
N ASP A 4 32.34 -13.56 11.25
CA ASP A 4 31.13 -14.12 10.63
C ASP A 4 29.93 -13.21 10.90
N ASN A 5 29.52 -12.45 9.89
CA ASN A 5 28.20 -11.82 9.84
C ASN A 5 27.13 -12.90 9.62
N LYS A 6 26.68 -13.54 10.70
CA LYS A 6 25.45 -14.35 10.68
C LYS A 6 24.24 -13.43 10.63
N THR A 7 23.81 -13.11 9.41
CA THR A 7 22.43 -12.67 9.12
C THR A 7 21.47 -13.67 9.76
N LYS A 8 20.73 -13.25 10.79
CA LYS A 8 19.69 -14.06 11.41
C LYS A 8 18.66 -14.42 10.33
N LYS A 9 18.64 -15.69 9.90
CA LYS A 9 17.56 -16.23 9.07
C LYS A 9 16.22 -16.01 9.80
N PRO A 10 15.15 -15.61 9.11
CA PRO A 10 13.82 -15.56 9.71
C PRO A 10 13.48 -16.93 10.32
N LYS A 11 12.82 -16.95 11.48
CA LYS A 11 12.30 -18.18 12.09
C LYS A 11 11.48 -18.95 11.03
N LYS A 12 11.69 -20.27 10.99
CA LYS A 12 11.16 -21.20 9.97
C LYS A 12 9.63 -21.35 9.93
N ASP A 13 8.90 -20.75 10.87
CA ASP A 13 7.49 -21.07 11.11
C ASP A 13 6.50 -19.98 10.68
N VAL A 14 6.94 -18.94 9.96
CA VAL A 14 5.99 -17.98 9.36
C VAL A 14 5.59 -18.50 7.99
N PRO A 15 4.29 -18.84 7.76
CA PRO A 15 3.82 -19.29 6.45
C PRO A 15 4.21 -18.28 5.38
N GLN A 16 4.90 -18.73 4.33
CA GLN A 16 5.17 -17.86 3.19
C GLN A 16 3.84 -17.54 2.49
N LYS A 17 3.53 -16.25 2.34
CA LYS A 17 2.35 -15.76 1.60
C LYS A 17 2.27 -16.49 0.25
N LYS A 18 1.13 -17.10 -0.06
CA LYS A 18 0.89 -17.61 -1.42
C LYS A 18 1.06 -16.47 -2.41
N ASN A 19 1.76 -16.71 -3.52
CA ASN A 19 2.05 -15.66 -4.50
C ASN A 19 0.93 -15.51 -5.56
N LYS A 20 -0.30 -15.93 -5.28
CA LYS A 20 -1.42 -15.91 -6.24
C LYS A 20 -2.66 -15.26 -5.62
N LEU A 21 -3.27 -14.32 -6.34
CA LEU A 21 -4.53 -13.66 -6.02
C LEU A 21 -5.64 -14.70 -5.92
N ASP A 22 -6.56 -14.48 -4.99
CA ASP A 22 -7.75 -15.31 -4.81
C ASP A 22 -9.00 -14.44 -4.88
N TRP A 23 -9.41 -14.15 -6.11
CA TRP A 23 -10.64 -13.42 -6.42
C TRP A 23 -11.92 -14.16 -6.00
N GLN A 24 -11.83 -15.46 -5.77
CA GLN A 24 -12.95 -16.23 -5.23
C GLN A 24 -13.15 -15.96 -3.74
N LYS A 25 -12.13 -15.52 -3.01
CA LYS A 25 -12.27 -15.20 -1.57
C LYS A 25 -12.19 -13.71 -1.26
N PHE A 26 -11.31 -12.99 -1.94
CA PHE A 26 -10.94 -11.63 -1.60
C PHE A 26 -11.42 -10.63 -2.67
N ASN A 27 -11.77 -9.42 -2.23
CA ASN A 27 -12.03 -8.28 -3.13
C ASN A 27 -10.71 -7.64 -3.62
N PHE A 28 -10.80 -6.53 -4.36
CA PHE A 28 -9.62 -5.88 -4.92
C PHE A 28 -8.64 -5.38 -3.84
N LEU A 29 -9.13 -4.66 -2.82
CA LEU A 29 -8.28 -4.10 -1.76
C LEU A 29 -7.67 -5.19 -0.88
N GLU A 30 -8.41 -6.25 -0.62
CA GLU A 30 -7.88 -7.42 0.09
C GLU A 30 -6.81 -8.14 -0.72
N ASN A 31 -7.02 -8.36 -2.03
CA ASN A 31 -6.00 -8.93 -2.90
C ASN A 31 -4.73 -8.06 -2.95
N LEU A 32 -4.89 -6.73 -3.00
CA LEU A 32 -3.79 -5.76 -2.93
C LEU A 32 -3.00 -5.89 -1.62
N LEU A 33 -3.68 -5.89 -0.47
CA LEU A 33 -3.05 -5.95 0.86
C LEU A 33 -2.39 -7.30 1.14
N ILE A 34 -2.98 -8.41 0.69
CA ILE A 34 -2.47 -9.74 0.99
C ILE A 34 -1.33 -10.10 0.04
N PHE A 35 -1.51 -9.92 -1.27
CA PHE A 35 -0.69 -10.57 -2.29
C PHE A 35 0.18 -9.63 -3.14
N CYS A 36 -0.07 -8.31 -3.12
CA CYS A 36 0.71 -7.35 -3.91
C CYS A 36 1.82 -6.66 -3.12
N THR A 37 1.90 -6.82 -1.80
CA THR A 37 2.90 -6.17 -0.95
C THR A 37 4.33 -6.57 -1.30
N VAL A 38 5.21 -5.60 -1.47
CA VAL A 38 6.65 -5.76 -1.71
C VAL A 38 7.40 -5.57 -0.38
N PRO A 39 7.97 -6.64 0.23
CA PRO A 39 8.48 -6.58 1.61
C PRO A 39 9.61 -5.60 1.88
N ASN A 40 10.39 -5.23 0.85
CA ASN A 40 11.62 -4.44 0.99
C ASN A 40 11.52 -3.06 0.33
N ARG A 41 10.34 -2.62 -0.15
CA ARG A 41 10.16 -1.34 -0.86
C ARG A 41 11.12 -1.10 -2.03
N ILE A 42 11.60 -2.16 -2.65
CA ILE A 42 12.50 -2.12 -3.79
C ILE A 42 11.77 -2.71 -4.99
N ALA A 43 11.60 -1.92 -6.03
CA ALA A 43 11.13 -2.41 -7.32
C ALA A 43 12.28 -3.13 -8.03
N PRO A 44 12.08 -4.37 -8.51
CA PRO A 44 13.09 -5.05 -9.31
C PRO A 44 13.42 -4.23 -10.58
N PRO A 45 14.61 -4.42 -11.17
CA PRO A 45 14.94 -3.81 -12.45
C PRO A 45 13.96 -4.26 -13.54
N GLU A 46 13.09 -3.35 -13.97
CA GLU A 46 12.07 -3.60 -15.00
C GLU A 46 12.27 -2.57 -16.12
N SER A 47 12.50 -3.04 -17.35
CA SER A 47 12.73 -2.17 -18.52
C SER A 47 13.88 -1.17 -18.34
N GLY A 48 14.93 -1.55 -17.59
CA GLY A 48 16.07 -0.69 -17.27
C GLY A 48 15.82 0.33 -16.15
N VAL A 49 14.62 0.31 -15.56
CA VAL A 49 14.19 1.17 -14.46
C VAL A 49 14.26 0.39 -13.15
N SER A 50 14.90 0.94 -12.12
CA SER A 50 14.78 0.43 -10.75
C SER A 50 14.60 1.59 -9.79
N PHE A 51 13.69 1.44 -8.83
CA PHE A 51 13.53 2.40 -7.76
C PHE A 51 13.45 1.70 -6.40
N ARG A 52 13.72 2.48 -5.37
CA ARG A 52 13.47 2.11 -3.99
C ARG A 52 12.76 3.24 -3.25
N ILE A 53 12.16 2.91 -2.12
CA ILE A 53 11.64 3.88 -1.15
C ILE A 53 12.36 3.65 0.17
N THR A 54 13.39 4.43 0.44
CA THR A 54 14.10 4.39 1.71
C THR A 54 13.37 5.26 2.71
N LYS A 55 12.73 4.65 3.73
CA LYS A 55 12.00 5.35 4.78
C LYS A 55 12.93 5.72 5.93
N PRO A 56 13.44 6.97 6.06
CA PRO A 56 14.27 7.40 7.18
C PRO A 56 13.48 7.63 8.48
N GLU A 57 12.17 7.85 8.39
CA GLU A 57 11.37 8.24 9.54
C GLU A 57 10.81 7.03 10.29
N LYS A 58 11.19 6.90 11.56
CA LYS A 58 10.71 5.84 12.45
C LYS A 58 9.20 5.89 12.66
N ASP A 59 8.63 7.09 12.81
CA ASP A 59 7.21 7.32 13.10
C ASP A 59 6.34 7.44 11.84
N SER A 60 6.62 6.60 10.84
CA SER A 60 5.84 6.54 9.60
C SER A 60 5.67 5.09 9.13
N VAL A 61 4.59 4.85 8.39
CA VAL A 61 4.35 3.60 7.67
C VAL A 61 4.61 3.83 6.19
N CYS A 62 5.43 3.01 5.56
CA CYS A 62 5.60 3.02 4.11
C CYS A 62 5.54 1.61 3.51
N ILE A 63 4.55 1.38 2.65
CA ILE A 63 4.33 0.09 1.98
C ILE A 63 4.37 0.32 0.47
N LEU A 64 5.01 -0.61 -0.24
CA LEU A 64 5.01 -0.68 -1.70
C LEU A 64 4.21 -1.88 -2.15
N PHE A 65 3.37 -1.71 -3.16
CA PHE A 65 2.58 -2.76 -3.79
C PHE A 65 2.96 -2.86 -5.27
N LYS A 66 3.16 -4.09 -5.76
CA LYS A 66 3.30 -4.38 -7.19
C LYS A 66 1.92 -4.64 -7.79
N THR A 67 1.46 -3.73 -8.63
CA THR A 67 0.12 -3.74 -9.21
C THR A 67 0.11 -4.34 -10.61
N ASP A 68 1.19 -4.18 -11.40
CA ASP A 68 1.33 -4.89 -12.67
C ASP A 68 1.89 -6.30 -12.47
N ARG A 69 0.97 -7.24 -12.27
CA ARG A 69 1.25 -8.67 -12.16
C ARG A 69 0.88 -9.35 -13.48
N ARG A 70 1.88 -9.86 -14.21
CA ARG A 70 1.71 -10.42 -15.57
C ARG A 70 0.80 -11.64 -15.61
N GLU A 71 1.09 -12.65 -14.78
CA GLU A 71 0.39 -13.94 -14.80
C GLU A 71 -0.93 -13.93 -14.02
N ASP A 72 -1.10 -12.94 -13.14
CA ASP A 72 -2.15 -12.93 -12.14
C ASP A 72 -2.50 -11.48 -11.74
N PRO A 73 -3.21 -10.78 -12.64
CA PRO A 73 -3.33 -9.33 -12.58
C PRO A 73 -4.32 -8.84 -11.54
N LEU A 74 -3.96 -7.75 -10.86
CA LEU A 74 -4.85 -7.10 -9.89
C LEU A 74 -6.05 -6.42 -10.58
N VAL A 75 -5.88 -5.90 -11.80
CA VAL A 75 -7.00 -5.41 -12.62
C VAL A 75 -7.44 -6.53 -13.55
N ARG A 76 -8.60 -7.13 -13.26
CA ARG A 76 -9.10 -8.34 -13.94
C ARG A 76 -9.31 -8.15 -15.45
N ASN A 77 -9.72 -6.96 -15.87
CA ASN A 77 -9.87 -6.65 -17.28
C ASN A 77 -8.49 -6.57 -17.94
N GLN A 78 -8.13 -7.61 -18.71
CA GLN A 78 -6.82 -7.68 -19.37
C GLN A 78 -6.60 -6.60 -20.44
N LYS A 79 -7.68 -6.02 -20.98
CA LYS A 79 -7.58 -4.89 -21.92
C LYS A 79 -7.30 -3.57 -21.21
N GLN A 80 -7.54 -3.51 -19.91
CA GLN A 80 -7.36 -2.31 -19.11
C GLN A 80 -5.89 -2.20 -18.71
N LYS A 81 -5.28 -1.09 -19.11
CA LYS A 81 -3.89 -0.80 -18.78
C LYS A 81 -3.77 -0.51 -17.27
N ARG A 82 -2.62 -0.85 -16.68
CA ARG A 82 -2.41 -0.88 -15.22
C ARG A 82 -1.13 -0.16 -14.87
N PRO A 83 -1.06 0.52 -13.72
CA PRO A 83 0.19 1.05 -13.24
C PRO A 83 1.11 -0.05 -12.74
N ASP A 84 2.41 0.18 -12.76
CA ASP A 84 3.41 -0.77 -12.27
C ASP A 84 3.31 -0.99 -10.75
N TYR A 85 3.21 0.10 -9.99
CA TYR A 85 3.21 0.06 -8.52
C TYR A 85 2.22 1.04 -7.87
N LEU A 86 1.97 0.82 -6.58
CA LEU A 86 1.27 1.73 -5.68
C LEU A 86 2.08 1.82 -4.39
N SER A 87 2.21 3.02 -3.82
CA SER A 87 2.76 3.21 -2.47
C SER A 87 1.68 3.71 -1.52
N LEU A 88 1.70 3.21 -0.29
CA LEU A 88 0.96 3.75 0.85
C LEU A 88 1.96 4.37 1.82
N PHE A 89 1.78 5.65 2.11
CA PHE A 89 2.51 6.38 3.14
C PHE A 89 1.54 6.87 4.22
N ILE A 90 1.91 6.69 5.49
CA ILE A 90 1.15 7.19 6.63
C ILE A 90 2.07 7.87 7.64
N GLN A 91 1.73 9.11 7.98
CA GLN A 91 2.40 9.88 9.03
C GLN A 91 1.51 11.04 9.48
N ASN A 92 1.47 11.36 10.77
CA ASN A 92 0.80 12.56 11.29
C ASN A 92 -0.64 12.77 10.80
N GLY A 93 -1.40 11.69 10.58
CA GLY A 93 -2.79 11.69 10.12
C GLY A 93 -2.94 11.84 8.60
N LEU A 94 -1.85 12.00 7.86
CA LEU A 94 -1.83 11.89 6.41
C LEU A 94 -1.84 10.41 6.02
N LEU A 95 -2.83 9.99 5.23
CA LEU A 95 -2.84 8.72 4.51
C LEU A 95 -2.72 9.03 3.01
N LEU A 96 -1.57 8.74 2.42
CA LEU A 96 -1.25 9.09 1.05
C LEU A 96 -1.03 7.82 0.21
N LEU A 97 -1.83 7.71 -0.84
CA LEU A 97 -1.69 6.69 -1.88
C LEU A 97 -1.04 7.32 -3.10
N THR A 98 0.15 6.85 -3.48
CA THR A 98 0.89 7.31 -4.66
C THR A 98 0.95 6.21 -5.72
N ILE A 99 0.26 6.41 -6.84
CA ILE A 99 0.33 5.51 -8.00
C ILE A 99 1.66 5.76 -8.72
N ILE A 100 2.43 4.72 -9.01
CA ILE A 100 3.73 4.86 -9.65
C ILE A 100 3.66 4.11 -10.99
N GLU A 101 3.81 4.85 -12.07
CA GLU A 101 3.91 4.30 -13.42
C GLU A 101 5.28 4.60 -14.00
N MET A 102 5.94 3.56 -14.51
CA MET A 102 7.26 3.65 -15.10
C MET A 102 7.14 3.60 -16.63
N LYS A 103 7.80 4.55 -17.32
CA LYS A 103 7.85 4.57 -18.79
C LYS A 103 9.27 4.72 -19.29
N GLY A 104 9.54 4.09 -20.43
CA GLY A 104 10.79 4.26 -21.16
C GLY A 104 10.84 5.56 -21.96
N THR A 105 11.72 5.61 -22.95
CA THR A 105 12.01 6.83 -23.73
C THR A 105 11.01 7.11 -24.87
N ASN A 106 10.12 6.18 -25.18
CA ASN A 106 9.19 6.30 -26.31
C ASN A 106 8.05 7.27 -26.01
N LYS A 107 7.86 8.31 -26.85
CA LYS A 107 6.82 9.35 -26.69
C LYS A 107 5.37 8.81 -26.59
N ASN A 108 5.02 7.79 -27.38
CA ASN A 108 3.70 7.14 -27.29
C ASN A 108 3.49 6.38 -25.97
N SER A 109 4.60 6.02 -25.28
CA SER A 109 4.54 5.30 -24.01
C SER A 109 4.19 6.23 -22.85
N THR A 110 4.60 7.50 -22.87
CA THR A 110 4.39 8.40 -21.73
C THR A 110 2.96 8.93 -21.62
N SER A 111 2.30 9.26 -22.75
CA SER A 111 0.86 9.58 -22.77
C SER A 111 -0.01 8.40 -22.34
N THR A 112 0.39 7.18 -22.72
CA THR A 112 -0.26 5.95 -22.25
C THR A 112 -0.12 5.78 -20.72
N GLY A 113 0.99 6.27 -20.14
CA GLY A 113 1.20 6.26 -18.69
C GLY A 113 0.17 7.11 -17.94
N ILE A 114 -0.23 8.27 -18.47
CA ILE A 114 -1.28 9.09 -17.85
C ILE A 114 -2.61 8.34 -17.82
N GLU A 115 -3.00 7.69 -18.92
CA GLU A 115 -4.22 6.88 -18.99
C GLU A 115 -4.22 5.73 -17.98
N GLN A 116 -3.08 5.03 -17.81
CA GLN A 116 -2.91 3.98 -16.80
C GLN A 116 -3.13 4.51 -15.38
N ILE A 117 -2.48 5.63 -15.07
CA ILE A 117 -2.58 6.28 -13.77
C ILE A 117 -4.03 6.68 -13.48
N THR A 118 -4.68 7.41 -14.39
CA THR A 118 -6.04 7.93 -14.15
C THR A 118 -7.07 6.81 -14.07
N THR A 119 -6.92 5.79 -14.90
CA THR A 119 -7.80 4.61 -14.87
C THR A 119 -7.70 3.88 -13.54
N PHE A 120 -6.48 3.67 -13.03
CA PHE A 120 -6.29 3.00 -11.76
C PHE A 120 -6.68 3.85 -10.55
N ARG A 121 -6.49 5.18 -10.63
CA ARG A 121 -7.02 6.13 -9.65
C ARG A 121 -8.53 5.96 -9.49
N ASP A 122 -9.25 5.85 -10.61
CA ASP A 122 -10.70 5.75 -10.60
C ASP A 122 -11.17 4.40 -10.06
N ILE A 123 -10.48 3.29 -10.41
CA ILE A 123 -10.68 1.98 -9.76
C ILE A 123 -10.46 2.08 -8.25
N LEU A 124 -9.32 2.64 -7.81
CA LEU A 124 -8.99 2.76 -6.39
C LEU A 124 -10.04 3.57 -5.62
N LYS A 125 -10.50 4.69 -6.18
CA LYS A 125 -11.55 5.50 -5.56
C LYS A 125 -12.84 4.72 -5.39
N GLN A 126 -13.24 3.97 -6.43
CA GLN A 126 -14.46 3.16 -6.39
C GLN A 126 -14.33 2.03 -5.36
N GLU A 127 -13.24 1.27 -5.39
CA GLU A 127 -12.98 0.17 -4.45
C GLU A 127 -12.90 0.65 -3.00
N ILE A 128 -12.28 1.81 -2.74
CA ILE A 128 -12.27 2.42 -1.40
C ILE A 128 -13.69 2.84 -1.00
N ALA A 129 -14.47 3.45 -1.89
CA ALA A 129 -15.85 3.85 -1.59
C ALA A 129 -16.78 2.66 -1.30
N ASP A 130 -16.57 1.54 -1.99
CA ASP A 130 -17.40 0.34 -1.90
C ASP A 130 -17.04 -0.55 -0.69
N HIS A 131 -15.80 -0.51 -0.23
CA HIS A 131 -15.30 -1.44 0.80
C HIS A 131 -14.77 -0.77 2.07
N VAL A 132 -14.58 0.56 2.11
CA VAL A 132 -14.01 1.25 3.27
C VAL A 132 -14.96 2.34 3.77
N THR A 133 -14.88 2.64 5.07
CA THR A 133 -15.68 3.70 5.68
C THR A 133 -15.53 5.03 4.95
N ARG A 134 -16.65 5.73 4.73
CA ARG A 134 -16.67 7.07 4.13
C ARG A 134 -15.95 8.13 4.96
N LYS A 135 -15.62 7.83 6.22
CA LYS A 135 -14.88 8.72 7.11
C LYS A 135 -13.36 8.60 6.97
N LEU A 136 -12.86 7.63 6.19
CA LEU A 136 -11.43 7.52 5.92
C LEU A 136 -10.98 8.74 5.11
N ASN A 137 -10.08 9.54 5.68
CA ASN A 137 -9.48 10.66 4.97
C ASN A 137 -8.19 10.20 4.32
N TYR A 138 -8.16 10.20 2.98
CA TYR A 138 -6.99 9.81 2.20
C TYR A 138 -6.73 10.80 1.07
N LYS A 139 -5.50 10.79 0.58
CA LYS A 139 -5.06 11.56 -0.59
C LYS A 139 -4.55 10.61 -1.67
N LEU A 140 -4.78 10.98 -2.91
CA LEU A 140 -4.29 10.28 -4.08
C LEU A 140 -3.42 11.23 -4.89
N GLN A 141 -2.26 10.74 -5.30
CA GLN A 141 -1.39 11.38 -6.27
C GLN A 141 -0.71 10.31 -7.12
N ALA A 142 0.13 10.73 -8.06
CA ALA A 142 0.92 9.80 -8.85
C ALA A 142 2.33 10.30 -9.15
N ILE A 143 3.17 9.36 -9.55
CA ILE A 143 4.48 9.58 -10.13
C ILE A 143 4.46 8.94 -11.52
N LEU A 144 4.78 9.73 -12.54
CA LEU A 144 5.21 9.23 -13.83
C LEU A 144 6.74 9.21 -13.81
N LEU A 145 7.32 8.02 -13.64
CA LEU A 145 8.75 7.80 -13.51
C LEU A 145 9.35 7.47 -14.87
N THR A 146 10.26 8.30 -15.37
CA THR A 146 10.85 8.12 -16.70
C THR A 146 12.36 8.39 -16.73
N PRO A 147 13.10 7.85 -17.70
CA PRO A 147 14.46 8.30 -17.97
C PRO A 147 14.56 9.81 -18.27
N TYR A 148 15.72 10.41 -18.04
CA TYR A 148 15.99 11.84 -18.23
C TYR A 148 15.70 12.34 -19.66
N ASN A 149 15.88 11.48 -20.66
CA ASN A 149 15.64 11.80 -22.07
C ASN A 149 14.23 11.45 -22.58
N ALA A 150 13.32 11.01 -21.71
CA ALA A 150 11.94 10.72 -22.10
C ALA A 150 11.13 12.00 -22.35
N ASP A 151 10.19 11.95 -23.30
CA ASP A 151 9.27 13.06 -23.55
C ASP A 151 8.11 13.07 -22.54
N ILE A 152 8.01 14.14 -21.75
CA ILE A 152 7.02 14.26 -20.69
C ILE A 152 5.70 14.84 -21.25
N PRO A 153 4.54 14.19 -21.03
CA PRO A 153 3.24 14.67 -21.50
C PRO A 153 2.73 15.84 -20.64
N ARG A 154 3.45 16.97 -20.64
CA ARG A 154 3.22 18.13 -19.76
C ARG A 154 1.80 18.67 -19.83
N LYS A 155 1.20 18.69 -21.03
CA LYS A 155 -0.19 19.15 -21.24
C LYS A 155 -1.18 18.27 -20.45
N ALA A 156 -1.10 16.95 -20.61
CA ALA A 156 -1.99 16.01 -19.90
C ALA A 156 -1.78 16.06 -18.38
N ILE A 157 -0.53 16.21 -17.92
CA ILE A 157 -0.22 16.38 -16.49
C ILE A 157 -0.87 17.66 -15.95
N ALA A 158 -0.77 18.79 -16.67
CA ALA A 158 -1.38 20.05 -16.27
C ALA A 158 -2.91 19.96 -16.24
N GLU A 159 -3.53 19.26 -17.20
CA GLU A 159 -4.97 19.01 -17.23
C GLU A 159 -5.45 18.19 -16.03
N GLU A 160 -4.72 17.15 -15.62
CA GLU A 160 -5.06 16.38 -14.41
C GLU A 160 -4.81 17.18 -13.12
N ALA A 161 -3.74 17.98 -13.08
CA ALA A 161 -3.46 18.86 -11.95
C ALA A 161 -4.58 19.90 -11.73
N ALA A 162 -5.13 20.46 -12.82
CA ALA A 162 -6.27 21.37 -12.77
C ALA A 162 -7.55 20.70 -12.22
N LYS A 163 -7.68 19.37 -12.35
CA LYS A 163 -8.76 18.56 -11.74
C LYS A 163 -8.46 18.17 -10.28
N GLY A 164 -7.34 18.65 -9.71
CA GLY A 164 -6.93 18.37 -8.34
C GLY A 164 -6.19 17.04 -8.15
N PHE A 165 -5.73 16.40 -9.23
CA PHE A 165 -4.95 15.15 -9.16
C PHE A 165 -3.52 15.40 -9.65
N ILE A 166 -2.58 15.35 -8.72
CA ILE A 166 -1.18 15.69 -9.02
C ILE A 166 -0.42 14.47 -9.52
N ILE A 167 0.18 14.61 -10.70
CA ILE A 167 1.09 13.63 -11.29
C ILE A 167 2.48 14.26 -11.35
N LEU A 168 3.43 13.66 -10.64
CA LEU A 168 4.82 14.10 -10.56
C LEU A 168 5.61 13.52 -11.75
N PRO A 169 6.13 14.34 -12.68
CA PRO A 169 6.97 13.85 -13.77
C PRO A 169 8.42 13.71 -13.28
N ILE A 170 8.73 12.58 -12.65
CA ILE A 170 10.07 12.34 -12.10
C ILE A 170 10.96 11.73 -13.19
N GLN A 171 11.99 12.48 -13.55
CA GLN A 171 13.00 12.07 -14.52
C GLN A 171 14.30 11.66 -13.82
N TYR A 172 14.82 10.46 -14.10
CA TYR A 172 16.01 9.91 -13.44
C TYR A 172 17.00 9.30 -14.45
N ASP A 173 18.22 8.99 -14.02
CA ASP A 173 19.26 8.42 -14.89
C ASP A 173 19.20 6.89 -14.96
N SER A 174 19.42 6.20 -13.83
CA SER A 174 19.49 4.72 -13.79
C SER A 174 18.81 4.09 -12.57
N LYS A 175 18.85 4.76 -11.42
CA LYS A 175 18.16 4.36 -10.18
C LYS A 175 17.43 5.56 -9.59
N ALA A 176 16.24 5.32 -9.05
CA ALA A 176 15.44 6.34 -8.38
C ALA A 176 15.27 6.05 -6.88
N GLU A 177 15.43 7.08 -6.04
CA GLU A 177 14.93 7.10 -4.67
C GLU A 177 13.62 7.89 -4.65
N LEU A 178 12.53 7.27 -4.21
CA LEU A 178 11.20 7.87 -4.30
C LEU A 178 10.64 8.40 -2.98
N TYR A 179 11.29 8.16 -1.83
CA TYR A 179 10.79 8.59 -0.53
C TYR A 179 10.38 10.07 -0.46
N PRO A 180 11.17 11.05 -0.95
CA PRO A 180 10.78 12.46 -0.91
C PRO A 180 9.47 12.77 -1.65
N TYR A 181 9.10 11.96 -2.63
CA TYR A 181 7.95 12.16 -3.50
C TYR A 181 6.71 11.38 -3.07
N VAL A 182 6.86 10.32 -2.26
CA VAL A 182 5.73 9.54 -1.74
C VAL A 182 5.35 9.89 -0.30
N SER A 183 6.20 10.63 0.42
CA SER A 183 6.02 11.00 1.84
C SER A 183 5.22 12.29 2.07
N LYS A 184 4.93 13.06 1.02
CA LYS A 184 4.19 14.32 1.14
C LYS A 184 3.28 14.58 -0.04
N THR A 185 2.29 15.41 0.21
CA THR A 185 1.37 15.89 -0.82
C THR A 185 1.97 17.07 -1.58
N TYR A 186 1.71 17.12 -2.86
CA TYR A 186 2.11 18.22 -3.75
C TYR A 186 0.89 18.99 -4.24
N ARG A 187 1.13 20.19 -4.77
CA ARG A 187 0.14 21.07 -5.38
C ARG A 187 0.56 21.41 -6.80
N GLN A 188 -0.38 21.94 -7.59
CA GLN A 188 -0.11 22.33 -8.98
C GLN A 188 1.06 23.32 -9.10
N GLY A 189 1.18 24.27 -8.17
CA GLY A 189 2.29 25.24 -8.14
C GLY A 189 3.67 24.62 -7.90
N ASP A 190 3.72 23.42 -7.32
CA ASP A 190 4.99 22.73 -7.04
C ASP A 190 5.56 22.07 -8.29
N LEU A 191 4.74 21.70 -9.28
CA LEU A 191 5.16 20.93 -10.47
C LEU A 191 6.32 21.57 -11.25
N SER A 192 6.40 22.90 -11.26
CA SER A 192 7.48 23.64 -11.93
C SER A 192 8.83 23.55 -11.22
N LYS A 193 8.83 23.19 -9.93
CA LYS A 193 10.02 23.13 -9.06
C LYS A 193 10.50 21.71 -8.82
N ILE A 194 9.74 20.73 -9.29
CA ILE A 194 10.04 19.31 -9.05
C ILE A 194 11.14 18.90 -10.02
N HIS A 195 12.33 18.79 -9.47
CA HIS A 195 13.48 18.17 -10.08
C HIS A 195 13.83 16.93 -9.26
N TYR A 196 14.25 15.88 -9.95
CA TYR A 196 14.73 14.69 -9.26
C TYR A 196 16.01 15.04 -8.49
N ASN A 197 15.96 14.85 -7.17
CA ASN A 197 17.12 14.79 -6.31
C ASN A 197 17.29 13.36 -5.81
N HIS A 198 18.50 12.80 -5.98
CA HIS A 198 18.85 11.52 -5.39
C HIS A 198 19.40 11.74 -3.99
N GLU A 199 18.61 11.39 -2.97
CA GLU A 199 19.01 11.47 -1.58
C GLU A 199 19.06 10.06 -1.00
N GLU A 200 20.26 9.54 -0.74
CA GLU A 200 20.37 8.28 0.00
C GLU A 200 20.12 8.55 1.49
N HIS A 201 19.30 7.70 2.10
CA HIS A 201 19.00 7.77 3.53
C HIS A 201 19.42 6.48 4.22
N GLN A 202 19.66 6.57 5.53
CA GLN A 202 19.70 5.38 6.36
C GLN A 202 18.26 4.88 6.57
N GLU A 203 18.03 3.60 6.32
CA GLU A 203 16.71 3.00 6.47
C GLU A 203 16.36 2.85 7.96
N SER A 204 15.18 3.35 8.34
CA SER A 204 14.64 3.18 9.68
C SER A 204 13.94 1.83 9.85
N ASP A 205 13.82 1.39 11.10
CA ASP A 205 13.05 0.21 11.43
C ASP A 205 11.56 0.38 11.07
N CYS A 206 10.93 -0.73 10.69
CA CYS A 206 9.51 -0.81 10.43
C CYS A 206 8.72 -0.80 11.74
N LEU A 207 7.64 -0.02 11.77
CA LEU A 207 6.60 -0.12 12.81
C LEU A 207 5.94 -1.51 12.79
N LEU A 208 5.33 -1.93 13.89
CA LEU A 208 4.62 -3.22 13.96
C LEU A 208 3.45 -3.26 12.97
N ILE A 209 2.67 -2.16 12.86
CA ILE A 209 1.59 -2.05 11.86
C ILE A 209 2.14 -2.23 10.43
N GLU A 210 3.29 -1.63 10.12
CA GLU A 210 3.90 -1.77 8.79
C GLU A 210 4.32 -3.22 8.52
N ASN A 211 4.95 -3.88 9.49
CA ASN A 211 5.34 -5.28 9.38
C ASN A 211 4.12 -6.20 9.20
N LEU A 212 3.05 -5.96 9.94
CA LEU A 212 1.79 -6.71 9.82
C LEU A 212 1.27 -6.62 8.39
N LEU A 213 1.01 -5.40 7.93
CA LEU A 213 0.46 -5.12 6.59
C LEU A 213 1.36 -5.69 5.47
N ALA A 214 2.67 -5.46 5.54
CA ALA A 214 3.59 -5.87 4.48
C ALA A 214 3.86 -7.39 4.45
N ARG A 215 3.88 -8.06 5.61
CA ARG A 215 4.49 -9.40 5.72
C ARG A 215 3.61 -10.47 6.34
N GLN A 216 2.64 -10.12 7.17
CA GLN A 216 1.98 -11.10 8.05
C GLN A 216 0.49 -11.31 7.74
N ALA A 217 -0.02 -10.80 6.62
CA ALA A 217 -1.39 -11.08 6.18
C ALA A 217 -1.59 -12.58 5.91
N LEU A 218 -2.65 -13.15 6.45
CA LEU A 218 -3.06 -14.53 6.19
C LEU A 218 -3.85 -14.63 4.88
N ASP A 219 -3.63 -15.71 4.14
CA ASP A 219 -4.33 -16.04 2.90
C ASP A 219 -5.62 -16.85 3.14
N LYS A 220 -6.01 -16.99 4.41
CA LYS A 220 -7.21 -17.66 4.89
C LYS A 220 -7.92 -16.75 5.87
N ARG A 221 -9.24 -16.84 5.89
CA ARG A 221 -10.08 -16.18 6.88
C ARG A 221 -10.34 -17.13 8.03
N LYS A 222 -10.26 -16.63 9.26
CA LYS A 222 -10.82 -17.35 10.40
C LYS A 222 -12.35 -17.23 10.33
N GLU A 223 -13.04 -18.36 10.26
CA GLU A 223 -14.51 -18.39 10.30
C GLU A 223 -14.95 -18.22 11.76
N ASP A 224 -15.36 -17.00 12.12
CA ASP A 224 -15.98 -16.72 13.40
C ASP A 224 -17.39 -16.12 13.21
N ASN A 225 -18.04 -15.79 14.33
CA ASN A 225 -19.37 -15.18 14.32
C ASN A 225 -19.38 -13.85 13.55
N TYR A 226 -18.33 -13.02 13.71
CA TYR A 226 -18.25 -11.75 12.99
C TYR A 226 -18.20 -11.96 11.47
N TYR A 227 -17.32 -12.83 11.00
CA TYR A 227 -17.21 -13.22 9.59
C TYR A 227 -18.53 -13.78 9.06
N SER A 228 -19.15 -14.71 9.79
CA SER A 228 -20.40 -15.37 9.41
C SER A 228 -21.59 -14.41 9.34
N CYS A 229 -21.63 -13.39 10.20
CA CYS A 229 -22.69 -12.40 10.18
C CYS A 229 -22.51 -11.33 9.09
N LYS A 230 -21.27 -10.94 8.77
CA LYS A 230 -20.98 -9.74 7.98
C LYS A 230 -20.36 -9.99 6.60
N PHE A 231 -19.62 -11.09 6.43
CA PHE A 231 -18.73 -11.29 5.27
C PHE A 231 -19.01 -12.57 4.47
N THR A 232 -20.24 -13.11 4.54
CA THR A 232 -20.65 -14.28 3.74
C THR A 232 -20.72 -13.99 2.24
N PRO A 233 -20.48 -14.99 1.36
CA PRO A 233 -20.44 -14.82 -0.09
C PRO A 233 -21.69 -14.16 -0.70
N ALA A 234 -22.86 -14.33 -0.09
CA ALA A 234 -24.13 -13.79 -0.56
C ALA A 234 -24.29 -12.27 -0.38
N LYS A 235 -23.47 -11.61 0.46
CA LYS A 235 -23.59 -10.19 0.80
C LYS A 235 -22.73 -9.26 -0.06
N ASN A 236 -22.38 -9.67 -1.29
CA ASN A 236 -21.52 -8.91 -2.21
C ASN A 236 -20.15 -8.48 -1.63
N ARG A 237 -19.69 -9.13 -0.55
CA ARG A 237 -18.39 -8.87 0.12
C ARG A 237 -18.14 -7.39 0.40
N GLN A 238 -19.15 -6.69 0.90
CA GLN A 238 -18.99 -5.30 1.35
C GLN A 238 -18.01 -5.28 2.52
N GLY A 239 -16.97 -4.44 2.42
CA GLY A 239 -15.95 -4.32 3.45
C GLY A 239 -14.60 -4.97 3.17
N ILE A 240 -13.70 -4.88 4.16
CA ILE A 240 -12.40 -5.55 4.23
C ILE A 240 -12.39 -6.44 5.48
N TYR A 241 -11.88 -7.66 5.33
CA TYR A 241 -11.63 -8.58 6.43
C TYR A 241 -10.32 -9.34 6.19
N ILE A 242 -9.27 -9.00 6.94
CA ILE A 242 -7.93 -9.61 6.80
C ILE A 242 -7.35 -9.89 8.18
N ASP A 243 -7.02 -11.16 8.44
CA ASP A 243 -6.30 -11.57 9.64
C ASP A 243 -4.78 -11.41 9.42
N TYR A 244 -4.09 -10.85 10.41
CA TYR A 244 -2.64 -10.67 10.45
C TYR A 244 -2.03 -11.43 11.62
N GLN A 245 -0.95 -12.14 11.33
CA GLN A 245 -0.25 -13.02 12.26
C GLN A 245 0.83 -12.27 13.04
N VAL A 246 0.60 -11.97 14.32
CA VAL A 246 1.51 -11.11 15.09
C VAL A 246 2.75 -11.87 15.61
N SER A 247 2.54 -13.00 16.30
CA SER A 247 3.63 -13.74 16.97
C SER A 247 3.51 -15.27 16.90
N SER A 248 2.39 -15.83 17.34
CA SER A 248 2.04 -17.27 17.30
C SER A 248 0.67 -17.45 16.65
N ASP A 249 0.35 -18.61 16.08
CA ASP A 249 -0.90 -18.89 15.34
C ASP A 249 -2.21 -18.45 16.03
N GLN A 250 -2.20 -18.25 17.35
CA GLN A 250 -3.34 -17.79 18.13
C GLN A 250 -3.42 -16.25 18.28
N ASP A 251 -2.30 -15.56 18.17
CA ASP A 251 -2.16 -14.11 18.32
C ASP A 251 -2.40 -13.39 16.98
N LEU A 252 -3.66 -13.02 16.76
CA LEU A 252 -4.15 -12.41 15.53
C LEU A 252 -4.67 -11.00 15.76
N ILE A 253 -4.35 -10.13 14.80
CA ILE A 253 -5.00 -8.83 14.65
C ILE A 253 -5.72 -8.81 13.32
N THR A 254 -6.98 -8.42 13.34
CA THR A 254 -7.84 -8.44 12.16
C THR A 254 -8.18 -7.02 11.74
N LEU A 255 -7.88 -6.69 10.49
CA LEU A 255 -8.35 -5.47 9.86
C LEU A 255 -9.78 -5.66 9.40
N LEU A 256 -10.69 -4.85 9.93
CA LEU A 256 -12.10 -4.84 9.62
C LEU A 256 -12.52 -3.44 9.18
N THR A 257 -13.28 -3.33 8.10
CA THR A 257 -14.04 -2.11 7.78
C THR A 257 -15.17 -2.45 6.82
N ASP A 258 -16.19 -1.61 6.80
CA ASP A 258 -17.22 -1.56 5.76
C ASP A 258 -17.64 -0.10 5.51
N PRO A 259 -18.44 0.21 4.48
CA PRO A 259 -18.85 1.59 4.21
C PRO A 259 -19.73 2.24 5.28
N GLN A 260 -20.36 1.45 6.16
CA GLN A 260 -21.31 1.89 7.19
C GLN A 260 -20.65 2.15 8.55
N VAL A 261 -19.53 1.50 8.86
CA VAL A 261 -18.83 1.72 10.14
C VAL A 261 -18.20 3.11 10.23
N LYS A 262 -17.98 3.59 11.46
CA LYS A 262 -17.45 4.93 11.72
C LYS A 262 -15.93 5.04 11.50
N LYS A 263 -15.19 3.95 11.66
CA LYS A 263 -13.73 3.90 11.59
C LYS A 263 -13.29 2.56 11.02
N VAL A 264 -12.05 2.52 10.53
CA VAL A 264 -11.33 1.27 10.31
C VAL A 264 -11.04 0.65 11.68
N GLN A 265 -11.27 -0.65 11.82
CA GLN A 265 -11.08 -1.36 13.08
C GLN A 265 -9.91 -2.33 12.96
N LEU A 266 -9.05 -2.32 13.98
CA LEU A 266 -8.07 -3.37 14.22
C LEU A 266 -8.55 -4.16 15.43
N ALA A 267 -9.01 -5.38 15.18
CA ALA A 267 -9.63 -6.23 16.20
C ALA A 267 -8.68 -7.31 16.69
N TYR A 268 -8.60 -7.52 18.00
CA TYR A 268 -7.70 -8.51 18.61
C TYR A 268 -8.50 -9.61 19.35
N CYS A 269 -7.94 -10.81 19.42
CA CYS A 269 -8.65 -12.02 19.87
C CYS A 269 -8.23 -12.55 21.25
N SER A 270 -7.05 -12.19 21.76
CA SER A 270 -6.46 -12.79 22.96
C SER A 270 -5.79 -11.77 23.87
N ASP A 271 -5.86 -12.02 25.18
CA ASP A 271 -5.14 -11.24 26.20
C ASP A 271 -3.62 -11.48 26.14
N ASP A 272 -3.17 -12.62 25.61
CA ASP A 272 -1.76 -12.94 25.37
C ASP A 272 -1.07 -11.94 24.42
N SER A 273 -1.85 -11.15 23.69
CA SER A 273 -1.41 -10.13 22.74
C SER A 273 -1.20 -8.76 23.36
N GLN A 274 -1.34 -8.58 24.68
CA GLN A 274 -1.41 -7.26 25.32
C GLN A 274 -0.23 -6.34 24.98
N SER A 275 0.99 -6.90 24.89
CA SER A 275 2.17 -6.11 24.48
C SER A 275 2.05 -5.57 23.06
N SER A 276 1.61 -6.41 22.12
CA SER A 276 1.40 -6.04 20.71
C SER A 276 0.24 -5.05 20.56
N ILE A 277 -0.84 -5.24 21.32
CA ILE A 277 -2.00 -4.34 21.36
C ILE A 277 -1.57 -2.95 21.84
N ASN A 278 -0.85 -2.88 22.96
CA ASN A 278 -0.36 -1.62 23.52
C ASN A 278 0.56 -0.90 22.52
N GLN A 279 1.48 -1.64 21.89
CA GLN A 279 2.36 -1.09 20.88
C GLN A 279 1.58 -0.53 19.68
N ILE A 280 0.60 -1.26 19.16
CA ILE A 280 -0.20 -0.80 18.00
C ILE A 280 -1.08 0.39 18.37
N GLN A 281 -1.63 0.42 19.59
CA GLN A 281 -2.34 1.60 20.09
C GLN A 281 -1.44 2.83 20.17
N GLU A 282 -0.20 2.66 20.64
CA GLU A 282 0.80 3.71 20.68
C GLU A 282 1.18 4.18 19.26
N GLU A 283 1.41 3.24 18.33
CA GLU A 283 1.69 3.56 16.92
C GLU A 283 0.53 4.31 16.26
N ILE A 284 -0.73 3.91 16.48
CA ILE A 284 -1.93 4.63 16.00
C ILE A 284 -1.95 6.07 16.54
N LYS A 285 -1.60 6.25 17.82
CA LYS A 285 -1.55 7.58 18.45
C LYS A 285 -0.43 8.43 17.86
N ASN A 286 0.78 7.88 17.72
CA ASN A 286 1.94 8.58 17.18
C ASN A 286 1.76 8.94 15.71
N LEU A 287 1.11 8.08 14.93
CA LEU A 287 0.71 8.34 13.55
C LEU A 287 -0.49 9.29 13.43
N ASN A 288 -1.08 9.75 14.55
CA ASN A 288 -2.26 10.61 14.61
C ASN A 288 -3.47 10.03 13.84
N LEU A 289 -3.72 8.74 14.00
CA LEU A 289 -4.77 8.00 13.31
C LEU A 289 -6.03 7.77 14.15
N CYS A 290 -6.07 8.20 15.42
CA CYS A 290 -7.18 7.90 16.35
C CYS A 290 -8.58 8.34 15.86
N ARG A 291 -8.66 9.28 14.90
CA ARG A 291 -9.93 9.70 14.28
C ARG A 291 -10.40 8.75 13.17
N MET A 292 -9.49 7.97 12.57
CA MET A 292 -9.74 7.10 11.42
C MET A 292 -9.67 5.62 11.77
N VAL A 293 -8.84 5.25 12.74
CA VAL A 293 -8.59 3.88 13.17
C VAL A 293 -8.92 3.73 14.65
N GLU A 294 -9.51 2.60 15.02
CA GLU A 294 -9.70 2.21 16.42
C GLU A 294 -9.30 0.75 16.65
N MET A 295 -8.75 0.49 17.84
CA MET A 295 -8.52 -0.87 18.32
C MET A 295 -9.77 -1.34 19.06
N VAL A 296 -10.25 -2.54 18.76
CA VAL A 296 -11.44 -3.12 19.39
C VAL A 296 -11.19 -4.55 19.83
N SER A 297 -11.80 -4.95 20.95
CA SER A 297 -11.80 -6.36 21.33
C SER A 297 -12.71 -7.13 20.38
N ARG A 298 -12.19 -8.20 19.79
CA ARG A 298 -13.00 -9.16 19.05
C ARG A 298 -13.62 -10.10 20.07
N LEU A 299 -14.90 -9.92 20.37
CA LEU A 299 -15.64 -10.88 21.19
C LEU A 299 -15.76 -12.19 20.41
N ILE A 300 -14.80 -13.10 20.61
CA ILE A 300 -14.97 -14.50 20.23
C ILE A 300 -15.86 -15.11 21.31
N ASN A 301 -17.17 -14.85 21.25
CA ASN A 301 -18.08 -15.57 22.12
C ASN A 301 -18.20 -17.01 21.59
N SER A 302 -17.51 -17.89 22.33
CA SER A 302 -17.95 -19.21 22.84
C SER A 302 -19.01 -19.96 22.05
#